data_AF-A0A1D7WAA8-F1
#
_entry.id   AF-A0A1D7WAA8-F1
#
_cell.length_a   1.000
_cell.length_b   1.000
_cell.length_c   1.000
_cell.angle_alpha   90.00
_cell.angle_beta   90.00
_cell.angle_gamma   90.00
#
_symmetry.space_group_name_H-M   'P 1'
#
loop_
_entity.id
_entity.type
_entity.pdbx_description
1 polymer ?
#
loop_
_entity_poly.entity_id
_entity_poly.type
_entity_poly.pdbx_seq_one_letter_code
_entity_poly.pdbx_strand_id
1 'polypeptide(L)'
;MFLYENFNSHTESNHQTLKSQINDSRQRMKNNAQKIKTNQTPRDYFLLTVNWMINKDHPRKRGQDEDSMQQEWIKYIRSIDSQEVKLDSHKYETTEYFVQKMKKIRKTIKKADFSKKIKYKKRIRDIINENIKNIKSELKVRIVKQLENLLEECEYNFICGNTKLETEFINKVKLIMNENECYDAENNTLLKILSLGREISQYSQTFTQHVIGKKLGSKQEFNLQRMNIISPNSIIDIHQFVSLINSLVKLNDCFINQNFMKNITYIMINRPQEMTHFVKNYILDTFDEYSDYDIKIFENKMGMSMEEISDLIIDYLSALLYSFSYNGKQITPQDILDLFCH
;
A
#
# COMPACT_ATOMS: atom_id res chain seq x y z
N MET A 1 39.38 -5.05 41.94
CA MET A 1 38.27 -5.91 41.47
C MET A 1 36.90 -5.29 41.77
N PHE A 2 36.62 -4.83 43.00
CA PHE A 2 35.35 -4.15 43.37
C PHE A 2 34.96 -2.87 42.61
N LEU A 3 35.93 -2.08 42.09
CA LEU A 3 35.61 -0.86 41.33
C LEU A 3 35.13 -1.14 39.89
N TYR A 4 35.51 -2.29 39.31
CA TYR A 4 35.13 -2.67 37.94
C TYR A 4 33.71 -3.28 37.89
N GLU A 5 33.32 -4.02 38.93
CA GLU A 5 31.99 -4.62 39.05
C GLU A 5 30.89 -3.58 39.29
N ASN A 6 31.18 -2.52 40.06
CA ASN A 6 30.27 -1.38 40.24
C ASN A 6 30.12 -0.50 38.99
N PHE A 7 31.16 -0.40 38.16
CA PHE A 7 31.07 0.34 36.89
C PHE A 7 30.20 -0.40 35.86
N ASN A 8 30.35 -1.73 35.77
CA ASN A 8 29.57 -2.57 34.87
C ASN A 8 28.09 -2.68 35.31
N SER A 9 27.81 -2.80 36.63
CA SER A 9 26.44 -2.82 37.12
C SER A 9 25.70 -1.50 36.92
N HIS A 10 26.40 -0.35 37.05
CA HIS A 10 25.84 0.96 36.74
C HIS A 10 25.66 1.21 35.25
N THR A 11 26.56 0.73 34.38
CA THR A 11 26.36 0.85 32.92
C THR A 11 25.24 -0.05 32.41
N GLU A 12 25.10 -1.27 32.94
CA GLU A 12 23.97 -2.15 32.62
C GLU A 12 22.64 -1.61 33.14
N SER A 13 22.60 -1.10 34.37
CA SER A 13 21.42 -0.44 34.94
C SER A 13 21.02 0.81 34.15
N ASN A 14 21.99 1.67 33.80
CA ASN A 14 21.72 2.85 32.96
C ASN A 14 21.24 2.45 31.56
N HIS A 15 21.83 1.42 30.94
CA HIS A 15 21.37 0.90 29.65
C HIS A 15 19.96 0.31 29.72
N GLN A 16 19.60 -0.37 30.81
CA GLN A 16 18.25 -0.89 31.02
C GLN A 16 17.24 0.25 31.23
N THR A 17 17.57 1.27 32.02
CA THR A 17 16.72 2.45 32.23
C THR A 17 16.54 3.24 30.94
N LEU A 18 17.60 3.48 30.17
CA LEU A 18 17.54 4.14 28.86
C LEU A 18 16.67 3.34 27.87
N LYS A 19 16.83 2.01 27.80
CA LYS A 19 15.99 1.14 26.96
C LYS A 19 14.52 1.19 27.39
N SER A 20 14.23 1.20 28.69
CA SER A 20 12.87 1.34 29.20
C SER A 20 12.26 2.68 28.80
N GLN A 21 12.99 3.78 29.00
CA GLN A 21 12.52 5.13 28.65
C GLN A 21 12.28 5.29 27.13
N ILE A 22 13.15 4.73 26.30
CA ILE A 22 12.98 4.72 24.83
C ILE A 22 11.73 3.91 24.45
N ASN A 23 11.52 2.75 25.08
CA ASN A 23 10.34 1.93 24.82
C ASN A 23 9.05 2.62 25.25
N ASP A 24 9.05 3.29 26.40
CA ASP A 24 7.90 4.03 26.91
C ASP A 24 7.57 5.23 26.02
N SER A 25 8.58 5.98 25.57
CA SER A 25 8.42 7.08 24.61
C SER A 25 7.86 6.57 23.28
N ARG A 26 8.42 5.48 22.73
CA ARG A 26 7.94 4.87 21.49
C ARG A 26 6.50 4.36 21.61
N GLN A 27 6.12 3.82 22.76
CA GLN A 27 4.76 3.36 23.02
C GLN A 27 3.78 4.54 23.12
N ARG A 28 4.16 5.65 23.76
CA ARG A 28 3.36 6.88 23.78
C ARG A 28 3.15 7.44 22.38
N MET A 29 4.22 7.52 21.57
CA MET A 29 4.13 7.96 20.18
C MET A 29 3.21 7.05 19.35
N LYS A 30 3.26 5.72 19.54
CA LYS A 30 2.31 4.79 18.90
C LYS A 30 0.86 5.04 19.31
N ASN A 31 0.60 5.31 20.58
CA ASN A 31 -0.74 5.65 21.05
C ASN A 31 -1.22 6.98 20.45
N ASN A 32 -0.33 7.96 20.29
CA ASN A 32 -0.63 9.23 19.65
C ASN A 32 -0.89 9.08 18.15
N ALA A 33 -0.12 8.23 17.45
CA ALA A 33 -0.34 7.91 16.05
C ALA A 33 -1.77 7.40 15.77
N GLN A 34 -2.37 6.64 16.69
CA GLN A 34 -3.75 6.16 16.55
C GLN A 34 -4.81 7.28 16.53
N LYS A 35 -4.47 8.48 17.02
CA LYS A 35 -5.37 9.64 17.01
C LYS A 35 -5.43 10.32 15.64
N ILE A 36 -4.45 10.09 14.77
CA ILE A 36 -4.36 10.70 13.45
C ILE A 36 -5.40 10.06 12.52
N LYS A 37 -6.44 10.82 12.18
CA LYS A 37 -7.44 10.39 11.21
C LYS A 37 -6.91 10.62 9.78
N THR A 38 -6.91 9.57 8.97
CA THR A 38 -6.70 9.63 7.52
C THR A 38 -8.04 9.43 6.83
N ASN A 39 -8.56 10.48 6.20
CA ASN A 39 -9.80 10.37 5.44
C ASN A 39 -9.48 9.96 4.01
N GLN A 40 -10.24 9.01 3.46
CA GLN A 40 -10.19 8.70 2.04
C GLN A 40 -10.59 9.94 1.24
N THR A 41 -9.76 10.30 0.26
CA THR A 41 -10.03 11.39 -0.65
C THR A 41 -11.05 10.97 -1.71
N PRO A 42 -11.77 11.91 -2.35
CA PRO A 42 -12.63 11.58 -3.49
C PRO A 42 -11.89 10.82 -4.60
N ARG A 43 -10.58 11.07 -4.73
CA ARG A 43 -9.69 10.39 -5.65
C ARG A 43 -9.39 8.94 -5.23
N ASP A 44 -9.27 8.65 -3.94
CA ASP A 44 -9.17 7.27 -3.43
C ASP A 44 -10.43 6.48 -3.75
N TYR A 45 -11.61 7.07 -3.51
CA TYR A 45 -12.90 6.45 -3.88
C TYR A 45 -12.99 6.17 -5.39
N PHE A 46 -12.52 7.11 -6.21
CA PHE A 46 -12.45 6.94 -7.65
C PHE A 46 -11.57 5.75 -8.05
N LEU A 47 -10.33 5.68 -7.54
CA LEU A 47 -9.41 4.59 -7.86
C LEU A 47 -9.90 3.23 -7.35
N LEU A 48 -10.52 3.19 -6.15
CA LEU A 48 -11.13 1.98 -5.61
C LEU A 48 -12.26 1.47 -6.51
N THR A 49 -13.08 2.38 -7.03
CA THR A 49 -14.19 2.04 -7.93
C THR A 49 -13.68 1.56 -9.28
N VAL A 50 -12.67 2.23 -9.86
CA VAL A 50 -12.01 1.77 -11.10
C VAL A 50 -11.42 0.37 -10.93
N ASN A 51 -10.75 0.12 -9.80
CA ASN A 51 -10.22 -1.19 -9.46
C ASN A 51 -11.34 -2.23 -9.36
N TRP A 52 -12.43 -1.92 -8.65
CA TRP A 52 -13.59 -2.80 -8.55
C TRP A 52 -14.18 -3.14 -9.92
N MET A 53 -14.38 -2.15 -10.81
CA MET A 53 -14.91 -2.36 -12.15
C MET A 53 -13.96 -3.22 -13.02
N ILE A 54 -12.66 -2.95 -13.00
CA ILE A 54 -11.67 -3.77 -13.73
C ILE A 54 -11.68 -5.23 -13.23
N ASN A 55 -11.85 -5.44 -11.93
CA ASN A 55 -11.87 -6.76 -11.33
C ASN A 55 -13.17 -7.51 -11.63
N LYS A 56 -14.32 -6.81 -11.58
CA LYS A 56 -15.62 -7.36 -11.95
C LYS A 56 -15.65 -7.79 -13.42
N ASP A 57 -15.06 -6.97 -14.29
CA ASP A 57 -15.07 -7.14 -15.75
C ASP A 57 -13.69 -7.51 -16.29
N HIS A 58 -12.98 -8.39 -15.57
CA HIS A 58 -11.62 -8.78 -15.90
C HIS A 58 -11.53 -9.26 -17.36
N PRO A 59 -10.56 -8.77 -18.17
CA PRO A 59 -10.51 -9.03 -19.62
C PRO A 59 -10.42 -10.50 -20.05
N ARG A 60 -10.07 -11.41 -19.12
CA ARG A 60 -10.06 -12.86 -19.34
C ARG A 60 -11.35 -13.57 -18.88
N LYS A 61 -12.14 -12.93 -17.99
CA LYS A 61 -13.36 -13.51 -17.41
C LYS A 61 -14.56 -13.41 -18.34
N ARG A 62 -14.60 -12.39 -19.19
CA ARG A 62 -15.71 -12.14 -20.11
C ARG A 62 -15.19 -11.93 -21.53
N GLY A 63 -15.69 -12.70 -22.48
CA GLY A 63 -15.63 -12.38 -23.92
C GLY A 63 -16.62 -11.26 -24.29
N GLN A 64 -16.88 -10.32 -23.39
CA GLN A 64 -17.83 -9.24 -23.61
C GLN A 64 -17.28 -8.23 -24.63
N ASP A 65 -18.20 -7.74 -25.45
CA ASP A 65 -17.98 -6.73 -26.47
C ASP A 65 -17.35 -5.45 -25.87
N GLU A 66 -16.29 -4.94 -26.50
CA GLU A 66 -15.56 -3.76 -26.01
C GLU A 66 -16.49 -2.53 -25.93
N ASP A 67 -17.52 -2.49 -26.79
CA ASP A 67 -18.47 -1.37 -26.90
C ASP A 67 -19.43 -1.28 -25.70
N SER A 68 -19.92 -2.41 -25.20
CA SER A 68 -20.82 -2.45 -24.03
C SER A 68 -20.14 -1.90 -22.78
N MET A 69 -18.88 -2.27 -22.55
CA MET A 69 -18.13 -1.74 -21.42
C MET A 69 -17.73 -0.28 -21.61
N GLN A 70 -17.43 0.15 -22.83
CA GLN A 70 -17.16 1.57 -23.11
C GLN A 70 -18.34 2.45 -22.66
N GLN A 71 -19.58 2.01 -22.89
CA GLN A 71 -20.78 2.72 -22.43
C GLN A 71 -20.90 2.76 -20.90
N GLU A 72 -20.54 1.68 -20.19
CA GLU A 72 -20.52 1.68 -18.72
C GLU A 72 -19.47 2.67 -18.17
N TRP A 73 -18.28 2.73 -18.77
CA TRP A 73 -17.26 3.71 -18.36
C TRP A 73 -17.72 5.15 -18.60
N ILE A 74 -18.33 5.43 -19.76
CA ILE A 74 -18.85 6.76 -20.08
C ILE A 74 -19.92 7.18 -19.08
N LYS A 75 -20.87 6.28 -18.74
CA LYS A 75 -21.89 6.53 -17.73
C LYS A 75 -21.28 6.82 -16.36
N TYR A 76 -20.28 6.04 -15.97
CA TYR A 76 -19.58 6.22 -14.69
C TYR A 76 -18.86 7.58 -14.60
N ILE A 77 -18.08 7.95 -15.61
CA ILE A 77 -17.36 9.23 -15.64
C ILE A 77 -18.32 10.41 -15.48
N ARG A 78 -19.44 10.38 -16.21
CA ARG A 78 -20.49 11.40 -16.12
C ARG A 78 -21.12 11.49 -14.72
N SER A 79 -21.22 10.38 -13.99
CA SER A 79 -21.79 10.36 -12.64
C SER A 79 -20.83 10.90 -11.56
N ILE A 80 -19.53 10.95 -11.84
CA ILE A 80 -18.50 11.46 -10.91
C ILE A 80 -18.31 12.96 -11.09
N ASP A 81 -18.39 13.47 -12.32
CA ASP A 81 -18.36 14.91 -12.63
C ASP A 81 -19.48 15.68 -11.89
N SER A 82 -20.59 15.01 -11.54
CA SER A 82 -21.69 15.61 -10.77
C SER A 82 -21.48 15.65 -9.25
N GLN A 83 -20.38 15.12 -8.69
CA GLN A 83 -20.18 14.96 -7.23
C GLN A 83 -18.95 15.69 -6.66
N GLU A 84 -18.47 16.76 -7.29
CA GLU A 84 -17.33 17.58 -6.80
C GLU A 84 -16.02 16.78 -6.59
N VAL A 85 -15.80 15.68 -7.31
CA VAL A 85 -14.42 15.26 -7.58
C VAL A 85 -13.87 16.33 -8.52
N LYS A 86 -13.29 17.40 -7.96
CA LYS A 86 -12.48 18.37 -8.70
C LYS A 86 -11.26 17.62 -9.23
N LEU A 87 -11.47 16.79 -10.25
CA LEU A 87 -10.45 16.40 -11.18
C LEU A 87 -9.93 17.71 -11.73
N ASP A 88 -8.71 18.04 -11.33
CA ASP A 88 -8.02 19.29 -11.60
C ASP A 88 -8.35 19.76 -13.04
N SER A 89 -9.31 20.68 -13.12
CA SER A 89 -10.15 20.92 -14.30
C SER A 89 -9.41 21.72 -15.37
N HIS A 90 -8.09 21.81 -15.22
CA HIS A 90 -7.20 22.56 -16.10
C HIS A 90 -6.16 21.68 -16.79
N LYS A 91 -6.28 20.33 -16.72
CA LYS A 91 -5.44 19.41 -17.53
C LYS A 91 -6.14 18.21 -18.19
N TYR A 92 -7.43 17.94 -17.92
CA TYR A 92 -8.07 16.71 -18.39
C TYR A 92 -9.18 16.96 -19.42
N GLU A 93 -8.75 17.03 -20.67
CA GLU A 93 -9.58 16.92 -21.86
C GLU A 93 -10.21 15.52 -21.98
N THR A 94 -11.54 15.52 -22.18
CA THR A 94 -12.46 14.48 -22.68
C THR A 94 -12.56 13.10 -21.99
N THR A 95 -13.80 12.65 -21.82
CA THR A 95 -14.18 11.24 -21.53
C THR A 95 -13.40 10.23 -22.38
N GLU A 96 -13.06 10.61 -23.62
CA GLU A 96 -12.29 9.80 -24.55
C GLU A 96 -10.87 9.48 -24.07
N TYR A 97 -10.15 10.47 -23.52
CA TYR A 97 -8.81 10.26 -22.96
C TYR A 97 -8.82 9.22 -21.82
N PHE A 98 -9.83 9.30 -20.95
CA PHE A 98 -10.01 8.32 -19.88
C PHE A 98 -10.33 6.93 -20.43
N VAL A 99 -11.26 6.83 -21.38
CA VAL A 99 -11.59 5.56 -22.07
C VAL A 99 -10.33 4.96 -22.70
N GLN A 100 -9.46 5.75 -23.32
CA GLN A 100 -8.20 5.28 -23.87
C GLN A 100 -7.23 4.75 -22.78
N LYS A 101 -7.14 5.41 -21.62
CA LYS A 101 -6.37 4.89 -20.49
C LYS A 101 -6.91 3.56 -20.00
N MET A 102 -8.23 3.42 -19.89
CA MET A 102 -8.88 2.17 -19.50
C MET A 102 -8.63 1.03 -20.51
N LYS A 103 -8.72 1.31 -21.81
CA LYS A 103 -8.34 0.36 -22.87
C LYS A 103 -6.88 -0.10 -22.72
N LYS A 104 -5.96 0.81 -22.43
CA LYS A 104 -4.53 0.49 -22.18
C LYS A 104 -4.34 -0.39 -20.93
N ILE A 105 -5.05 -0.12 -19.84
CA ILE A 105 -5.01 -0.94 -18.61
C ILE A 105 -5.46 -2.37 -18.93
N ARG A 106 -6.64 -2.53 -19.54
CA ARG A 106 -7.20 -3.84 -19.90
C ARG A 106 -6.26 -4.63 -20.81
N LYS A 107 -5.70 -3.99 -21.85
CA LYS A 107 -4.74 -4.64 -22.76
C LYS A 107 -3.50 -5.13 -22.04
N THR A 108 -3.02 -4.38 -21.04
CA THR A 108 -1.86 -4.75 -20.24
C THR A 108 -2.16 -5.96 -19.34
N ILE A 109 -3.29 -5.92 -18.63
CA ILE A 109 -3.76 -7.03 -17.76
C ILE A 109 -3.98 -8.30 -18.59
N LYS A 110 -4.68 -8.22 -19.73
CA LYS A 110 -4.95 -9.36 -20.60
C LYS A 110 -3.69 -10.06 -21.09
N LYS A 111 -2.59 -9.32 -21.29
CA LYS A 111 -1.31 -9.85 -21.78
C LYS A 111 -0.39 -10.38 -20.68
N ALA A 112 -0.72 -10.18 -19.40
CA ALA A 112 0.11 -10.62 -18.29
C ALA A 112 0.13 -12.14 -18.18
N ASP A 113 1.31 -12.76 -18.27
CA ASP A 113 1.48 -14.21 -18.14
C ASP A 113 1.90 -14.56 -16.71
N PHE A 114 0.91 -14.72 -15.82
CA PHE A 114 1.16 -15.07 -14.43
C PHE A 114 1.70 -16.49 -14.27
N SER A 115 1.39 -17.38 -15.21
CA SER A 115 1.90 -18.75 -15.25
C SER A 115 3.44 -18.81 -15.29
N LYS A 116 4.07 -17.89 -16.02
CA LYS A 116 5.54 -17.79 -16.08
C LYS A 116 6.14 -17.09 -14.86
N LYS A 117 5.46 -16.06 -14.34
CA LYS A 117 5.97 -15.27 -13.21
C LYS A 117 5.95 -16.06 -11.90
N ILE A 118 4.86 -16.76 -11.62
CA ILE A 118 4.64 -17.55 -10.40
C ILE A 118 5.11 -19.01 -10.59
N LYS A 119 5.35 -19.41 -11.85
CA LYS A 119 5.73 -20.78 -12.23
C LYS A 119 4.73 -21.84 -11.73
N TYR A 120 3.45 -21.46 -11.60
CA TYR A 120 2.44 -22.33 -10.97
C TYR A 120 2.21 -23.63 -11.75
N LYS A 121 2.36 -23.62 -13.08
CA LYS A 121 2.27 -24.83 -13.93
C LYS A 121 3.34 -25.87 -13.61
N LYS A 122 4.55 -25.43 -13.25
CA LYS A 122 5.59 -26.36 -12.77
C LYS A 122 5.25 -26.85 -11.37
N ARG A 123 4.94 -25.93 -10.45
CA ARG A 123 4.66 -26.24 -9.04
C ARG A 123 3.49 -27.20 -8.86
N ILE A 124 2.43 -27.09 -9.66
CA ILE A 124 1.31 -28.02 -9.59
C ILE A 124 1.70 -29.43 -10.03
N ARG A 125 2.57 -29.57 -11.05
CA ARG A 125 3.11 -30.87 -11.45
C ARG A 125 3.94 -31.48 -10.33
N ASP A 126 4.79 -30.68 -9.71
CA ASP A 126 5.64 -31.11 -8.59
C ASP A 126 4.75 -31.61 -7.43
N ILE A 127 3.73 -30.83 -7.04
CA ILE A 127 2.75 -31.22 -5.99
C ILE A 127 2.08 -32.56 -6.32
N ILE A 128 1.59 -32.74 -7.56
CA ILE A 128 0.89 -33.97 -7.97
C ILE A 128 1.84 -35.17 -8.03
N ASN A 129 3.06 -34.98 -8.54
CA ASN A 129 4.02 -36.08 -8.66
C ASN A 129 4.57 -36.55 -7.31
N GLU A 130 4.79 -35.63 -6.37
CA GLU A 130 5.29 -35.94 -5.02
C GLU A 130 4.23 -36.61 -4.14
N ASN A 131 3.00 -36.09 -4.18
CA ASN A 131 1.97 -36.46 -3.22
C ASN A 131 1.02 -37.57 -3.71
N ILE A 132 1.00 -37.90 -5.00
CA ILE A 132 0.11 -38.93 -5.56
C ILE A 132 0.96 -40.03 -6.20
N LYS A 133 1.32 -41.07 -5.45
CA LYS A 133 2.24 -42.12 -5.92
C LYS A 133 1.57 -43.26 -6.69
N ASN A 134 0.34 -43.64 -6.31
CA ASN A 134 -0.31 -44.88 -6.77
C ASN A 134 -1.30 -44.71 -7.93
N ILE A 135 -1.23 -43.60 -8.69
CA ILE A 135 -2.14 -43.31 -9.80
C ILE A 135 -1.42 -43.46 -11.14
N LYS A 136 -2.15 -43.99 -12.15
CA LYS A 136 -1.66 -44.12 -13.54
C LYS A 136 -1.16 -42.77 -14.07
N SER A 137 -0.05 -42.79 -14.82
CA SER A 137 0.59 -41.58 -15.35
C SER A 137 -0.37 -40.70 -16.18
N GLU A 138 -1.26 -41.31 -16.97
CA GLU A 138 -2.24 -40.59 -17.80
C GLU A 138 -3.25 -39.80 -16.97
N LEU A 139 -3.70 -40.35 -15.85
CA LEU A 139 -4.61 -39.67 -14.92
C LEU A 139 -3.92 -38.49 -14.24
N LYS A 140 -2.63 -38.62 -13.86
CA LYS A 140 -1.84 -37.50 -13.33
C LYS A 140 -1.76 -36.34 -14.32
N VAL A 141 -1.52 -36.63 -15.60
CA VAL A 141 -1.49 -35.61 -16.66
C VAL A 141 -2.84 -34.91 -16.78
N ARG A 142 -3.95 -35.65 -16.69
CA ARG A 142 -5.30 -35.09 -16.73
C ARG A 142 -5.60 -34.20 -15.52
N ILE A 143 -5.29 -34.66 -14.31
CA ILE A 143 -5.42 -33.90 -13.06
C ILE A 143 -4.63 -32.60 -13.15
N VAL A 144 -3.35 -32.67 -13.52
CA VAL A 144 -2.50 -31.48 -13.68
C VAL A 144 -3.14 -30.49 -14.63
N LYS A 145 -3.63 -30.93 -15.80
CA LYS A 145 -4.23 -30.04 -16.79
C LYS A 145 -5.50 -29.36 -16.27
N GLN A 146 -6.37 -30.10 -15.59
CA GLN A 146 -7.59 -29.54 -14.99
C GLN A 146 -7.26 -28.55 -13.86
N LEU A 147 -6.27 -28.86 -13.02
CA LEU A 147 -5.80 -27.95 -11.97
C LEU A 147 -5.09 -26.72 -12.54
N GLU A 148 -4.31 -26.84 -13.61
CA GLU A 148 -3.72 -25.69 -14.32
C GLU A 148 -4.81 -24.74 -14.80
N ASN A 149 -5.89 -25.24 -15.39
CA ASN A 149 -7.03 -24.43 -15.81
C ASN A 149 -7.76 -23.78 -14.62
N LEU A 150 -7.98 -24.53 -13.53
CA LEU A 150 -8.61 -24.01 -12.33
C LEU A 150 -7.77 -22.91 -11.65
N LEU A 151 -6.44 -23.08 -11.62
CA LEU A 151 -5.50 -22.08 -11.11
C LEU A 151 -5.42 -20.84 -12.00
N GLU A 152 -5.61 -20.98 -13.32
CA GLU A 152 -5.75 -19.84 -14.23
C GLU A 152 -6.97 -18.98 -13.87
N GLU A 153 -8.08 -19.59 -13.41
CA GLU A 153 -9.24 -18.82 -12.92
C GLU A 153 -8.89 -17.93 -11.72
N CYS A 154 -7.93 -18.33 -10.87
CA CYS A 154 -7.49 -17.54 -9.73
C CYS A 154 -6.81 -16.22 -10.12
N GLU A 155 -6.40 -16.08 -11.39
CA GLU A 155 -5.87 -14.82 -11.92
C GLU A 155 -6.95 -13.73 -12.03
N TYR A 156 -8.24 -14.10 -12.04
CA TYR A 156 -9.36 -13.16 -12.22
C TYR A 156 -10.59 -13.42 -11.36
N ASN A 157 -10.59 -14.50 -10.60
CA ASN A 157 -11.49 -14.76 -9.48
C ASN A 157 -10.62 -14.75 -8.21
N PHE A 158 -10.43 -13.58 -7.61
CA PHE A 158 -9.55 -13.43 -6.46
C PHE A 158 -10.10 -14.17 -5.23
N ILE A 159 -9.55 -15.33 -4.95
CA ILE A 159 -9.98 -16.16 -3.82
C ILE A 159 -9.33 -15.71 -2.51
N CYS A 160 -8.14 -15.09 -2.57
CA CYS A 160 -7.36 -14.71 -1.40
C CYS A 160 -8.15 -13.78 -0.46
N GLY A 161 -8.26 -14.17 0.82
CA GLY A 161 -8.95 -13.36 1.84
C GLY A 161 -10.47 -13.44 1.79
N ASN A 162 -11.04 -14.33 0.96
CA ASN A 162 -12.48 -14.60 0.90
C ASN A 162 -12.77 -16.07 1.21
N THR A 163 -13.09 -16.37 2.47
CA THR A 163 -13.33 -17.73 2.96
C THR A 163 -14.34 -18.52 2.13
N LYS A 164 -15.38 -17.86 1.61
CA LYS A 164 -16.39 -18.51 0.77
C LYS A 164 -15.79 -18.96 -0.56
N LEU A 165 -15.08 -18.07 -1.27
CA LEU A 165 -14.44 -18.39 -2.54
C LEU A 165 -13.31 -19.42 -2.38
N GLU A 166 -12.56 -19.38 -1.28
CA GLU A 166 -11.53 -20.39 -0.97
C GLU A 166 -12.16 -21.78 -0.76
N THR A 167 -13.30 -21.84 -0.07
CA THR A 167 -14.06 -23.08 0.13
C THR A 167 -14.59 -23.62 -1.20
N GLU A 168 -15.18 -22.76 -2.04
CA GLU A 168 -15.63 -23.12 -3.38
C GLU A 168 -14.48 -23.65 -4.26
N PHE A 169 -13.30 -23.00 -4.19
CA PHE A 169 -12.10 -23.44 -4.88
C PHE A 169 -11.65 -24.83 -4.43
N ILE A 170 -11.56 -25.08 -3.13
CA ILE A 170 -11.20 -26.40 -2.58
C ILE A 170 -12.19 -27.48 -3.03
N ASN A 171 -13.49 -27.17 -3.06
CA ASN A 171 -14.50 -28.12 -3.52
C ASN A 171 -14.31 -28.49 -5.00
N LYS A 172 -13.96 -27.53 -5.85
CA LYS A 172 -13.59 -27.81 -7.25
C LYS A 172 -12.33 -28.67 -7.37
N VAL A 173 -11.31 -28.43 -6.54
CA VAL A 173 -10.10 -29.27 -6.50
C VAL A 173 -10.46 -30.71 -6.13
N LYS A 174 -11.26 -30.91 -5.07
CA LYS A 174 -11.71 -32.26 -4.65
C LYS A 174 -12.48 -32.97 -5.77
N LEU A 175 -13.35 -32.25 -6.48
CA LEU A 175 -14.11 -32.79 -7.59
C LEU A 175 -13.19 -33.26 -8.72
N ILE A 176 -12.19 -32.46 -9.10
CA ILE A 176 -11.16 -32.86 -10.08
C ILE A 176 -10.41 -34.12 -9.63
N MET A 177 -10.03 -34.22 -8.35
CA MET A 177 -9.35 -35.40 -7.83
C MET A 177 -10.24 -36.65 -7.92
N ASN A 178 -11.48 -36.54 -7.48
CA ASN A 178 -12.45 -37.66 -7.47
C ASN A 178 -12.80 -38.15 -8.88
N GLU A 179 -12.95 -37.25 -9.85
CA GLU A 179 -13.19 -37.59 -11.27
C GLU A 179 -12.05 -38.41 -11.89
N ASN A 180 -10.84 -38.32 -11.32
CA ASN A 180 -9.65 -39.02 -11.79
C ASN A 180 -9.22 -40.13 -10.82
N GLU A 181 -10.17 -40.71 -10.08
CA GLU A 181 -9.96 -41.85 -9.17
C GLU A 181 -8.99 -41.56 -7.99
N CYS A 182 -8.77 -40.29 -7.67
CA CYS A 182 -7.95 -39.84 -6.55
C CYS A 182 -8.82 -39.46 -5.33
N TYR A 183 -9.56 -40.43 -4.80
CA TYR A 183 -10.55 -40.19 -3.75
C TYR A 183 -9.96 -39.72 -2.40
N ASP A 184 -8.75 -40.18 -2.07
CA ASP A 184 -8.07 -39.88 -0.79
C ASP A 184 -6.96 -38.86 -0.97
N ALA A 185 -7.20 -37.79 -1.73
CA ALA A 185 -6.24 -36.70 -1.84
C ALA A 185 -5.95 -36.12 -0.44
N GLU A 186 -4.70 -36.27 0.03
CA GLU A 186 -4.29 -35.81 1.36
C GLU A 186 -4.65 -34.34 1.57
N ASN A 187 -5.12 -34.00 2.78
CA ASN A 187 -5.47 -32.63 3.13
C ASN A 187 -4.29 -31.66 2.90
N ASN A 188 -3.06 -32.12 3.10
CA ASN A 188 -1.85 -31.36 2.79
C ASN A 188 -1.74 -30.99 1.30
N THR A 189 -2.10 -31.89 0.38
CA THR A 189 -2.13 -31.63 -1.06
C THR A 189 -3.15 -30.55 -1.40
N LEU A 190 -4.36 -30.64 -0.83
CA LEU A 190 -5.41 -29.64 -1.02
C LEU A 190 -4.97 -28.26 -0.52
N LEU A 191 -4.34 -28.19 0.65
CA LEU A 191 -3.81 -26.95 1.22
C LEU A 191 -2.67 -26.36 0.39
N LYS A 192 -1.76 -27.19 -0.15
CA LYS A 192 -0.70 -26.73 -1.07
C LYS A 192 -1.30 -26.11 -2.34
N ILE A 193 -2.35 -26.73 -2.90
CA ILE A 193 -3.05 -26.21 -4.09
C ILE A 193 -3.78 -24.91 -3.78
N LEU A 194 -4.48 -24.83 -2.64
CA LEU A 194 -5.13 -23.59 -2.17
C LEU A 194 -4.12 -22.47 -1.95
N SER A 195 -2.99 -22.76 -1.32
CA SER A 195 -1.91 -21.79 -1.13
C SER A 195 -1.41 -21.25 -2.47
N LEU A 196 -1.29 -22.10 -3.48
CA LEU A 196 -0.91 -21.68 -4.83
C LEU A 196 -1.99 -20.79 -5.47
N GLY A 197 -3.26 -21.13 -5.32
CA GLY A 197 -4.39 -20.31 -5.78
C GLY A 197 -4.42 -18.93 -5.11
N ARG A 198 -4.20 -18.87 -3.78
CA ARG A 198 -4.09 -17.60 -3.01
C ARG A 198 -2.96 -16.73 -3.53
N GLU A 199 -1.78 -17.31 -3.75
CA GLU A 199 -0.60 -16.60 -4.25
C GLU A 199 -0.86 -16.01 -5.65
N ILE A 200 -1.48 -16.78 -6.55
CA ILE A 200 -1.89 -16.30 -7.88
C ILE A 200 -2.87 -15.13 -7.77
N SER A 201 -3.91 -15.27 -6.94
CA SER A 201 -4.89 -14.21 -6.73
C SER A 201 -4.27 -12.94 -6.16
N GLN A 202 -3.46 -13.05 -5.12
CA GLN A 202 -2.80 -11.91 -4.49
C GLN A 202 -1.89 -11.20 -5.49
N TYR A 203 -1.06 -11.94 -6.21
CA TYR A 203 -0.16 -11.37 -7.20
C TYR A 203 -0.91 -10.69 -8.35
N SER A 204 -1.97 -11.32 -8.87
CA SER A 204 -2.79 -10.71 -9.94
C SER A 204 -3.48 -9.43 -9.47
N GLN A 205 -4.00 -9.43 -8.24
CA GLN A 205 -4.61 -8.25 -7.63
C GLN A 205 -3.59 -7.11 -7.47
N THR A 206 -2.40 -7.39 -6.94
CA THR A 206 -1.33 -6.39 -6.81
C THR A 206 -0.86 -5.87 -8.17
N PHE A 207 -0.72 -6.75 -9.17
CA PHE A 207 -0.36 -6.35 -10.53
C PHE A 207 -1.43 -5.43 -11.15
N THR A 208 -2.71 -5.78 -10.99
CA THR A 208 -3.83 -4.98 -11.49
C THR A 208 -3.84 -3.59 -10.87
N GLN A 209 -3.71 -3.50 -9.54
CA GLN A 209 -3.60 -2.23 -8.81
C GLN A 209 -2.42 -1.40 -9.30
N HIS A 210 -1.26 -2.02 -9.51
CA HIS A 210 -0.07 -1.33 -10.02
C HIS A 210 -0.29 -0.77 -11.44
N VAL A 211 -0.91 -1.54 -12.34
CA VAL A 211 -1.20 -1.07 -13.71
C VAL A 211 -2.19 0.10 -13.71
N ILE A 212 -3.22 0.03 -12.86
CA ILE A 212 -4.19 1.12 -12.65
C ILE A 212 -3.45 2.36 -12.14
N GLY A 213 -2.69 2.24 -11.06
CA GLY A 213 -1.91 3.33 -10.47
C GLY A 213 -0.93 3.95 -11.46
N LYS A 214 -0.23 3.16 -12.27
CA LYS A 214 0.67 3.68 -13.31
C LYS A 214 -0.04 4.52 -14.39
N LYS A 215 -1.31 4.23 -14.69
CA LYS A 215 -2.05 4.90 -15.76
C LYS A 215 -2.92 6.05 -15.28
N LEU A 216 -3.52 5.89 -14.11
CA LEU A 216 -4.49 6.83 -13.54
C LEU A 216 -3.98 7.56 -12.31
N GLY A 217 -2.94 7.03 -11.66
CA GLY A 217 -2.36 7.61 -10.46
C GLY A 217 -1.70 8.97 -10.71
N SER A 218 -1.77 9.84 -9.71
CA SER A 218 -1.05 11.12 -9.66
C SER A 218 0.39 10.86 -9.25
N LYS A 219 1.26 11.86 -9.47
CA LYS A 219 2.63 11.80 -8.94
C LYS A 219 2.64 11.65 -7.42
N GLN A 220 1.74 12.38 -6.74
CA GLN A 220 1.50 12.27 -5.31
C GLN A 220 1.21 10.82 -4.88
N GLU A 221 0.28 10.12 -5.53
CA GLU A 221 -0.07 8.73 -5.21
C GLU A 221 1.09 7.75 -5.43
N PHE A 222 1.86 7.94 -6.49
CA PHE A 222 3.04 7.12 -6.76
C PHE A 222 4.13 7.35 -5.70
N ASN A 223 4.32 8.59 -5.26
CA ASN A 223 5.31 8.94 -4.24
C ASN A 223 4.87 8.49 -2.84
N LEU A 224 3.58 8.57 -2.52
CA LEU A 224 3.01 7.96 -1.30
C LEU A 224 3.37 6.48 -1.21
N GLN A 225 3.07 5.70 -2.27
CA GLN A 225 3.37 4.26 -2.30
C GLN A 225 4.88 3.97 -2.15
N ARG A 226 5.73 4.72 -2.86
CA ARG A 226 7.18 4.57 -2.76
C ARG A 226 7.69 4.86 -1.36
N MET A 227 7.25 5.95 -0.74
CA MET A 227 7.71 6.34 0.59
C MET A 227 7.21 5.40 1.68
N ASN A 228 6.01 4.84 1.54
CA ASN A 228 5.49 3.84 2.48
C ASN A 228 6.35 2.57 2.52
N ILE A 229 6.93 2.17 1.38
CA ILE A 229 7.84 1.00 1.29
C ILE A 229 9.20 1.31 1.92
N ILE A 230 9.64 2.56 1.82
CA ILE A 230 11.01 2.99 2.14
C ILE A 230 11.13 3.39 3.61
N SER A 231 10.06 3.80 4.28
CA SER A 231 10.03 4.12 5.70
C SER A 231 9.18 3.13 6.52
N PRO A 232 9.44 1.80 6.48
CA PRO A 232 8.61 0.82 7.19
C PRO A 232 8.78 0.88 8.72
N ASN A 233 9.83 1.55 9.20
CA ASN A 233 10.22 1.58 10.61
C ASN A 233 9.70 2.82 11.38
N SER A 234 9.07 3.77 10.68
CA SER A 234 8.43 4.92 11.33
C SER A 234 7.19 4.48 12.11
N ILE A 235 6.86 5.25 13.14
CA ILE A 235 5.70 5.00 14.00
C ILE A 235 4.40 5.32 13.26
N ILE A 236 4.42 6.39 12.48
CA ILE A 236 3.32 6.78 11.58
C ILE A 236 3.62 6.32 10.16
N ASP A 237 2.58 5.99 9.40
CA ASP A 237 2.71 5.77 7.96
C ASP A 237 2.73 7.10 7.18
N ILE A 238 2.99 7.01 5.86
CA ILE A 238 3.05 8.20 5.01
C ILE A 238 1.72 8.96 4.93
N HIS A 239 0.57 8.26 5.02
CA HIS A 239 -0.75 8.89 4.95
C HIS A 239 -1.03 9.70 6.22
N GLN A 240 -0.66 9.16 7.37
CA GLN A 240 -0.72 9.85 8.66
C GLN A 240 0.23 11.05 8.67
N PHE A 241 1.45 10.92 8.14
CA PHE A 241 2.38 12.03 7.98
C PHE A 241 1.79 13.15 7.11
N VAL A 242 1.27 12.83 5.93
CA VAL A 242 0.64 13.82 5.04
C VAL A 242 -0.60 14.46 5.69
N SER A 243 -1.39 13.69 6.45
CA SER A 243 -2.54 14.21 7.19
C SER A 243 -2.13 15.24 8.26
N LEU A 244 -1.06 14.96 9.01
CA LEU A 244 -0.50 15.90 9.99
C LEU A 244 -0.06 17.21 9.34
N ILE A 245 0.78 17.14 8.29
CA ILE A 245 1.28 18.34 7.60
C ILE A 245 0.12 19.13 6.99
N ASN A 246 -0.85 18.48 6.35
CA ASN A 246 -2.02 19.18 5.80
C ASN A 246 -2.89 19.83 6.89
N SER A 247 -2.93 19.25 8.08
CA SER A 247 -3.69 19.82 9.22
C SER A 247 -3.01 21.06 9.78
N LEU A 248 -1.67 21.06 9.85
CA LEU A 248 -0.87 22.24 10.19
C LEU A 248 -1.02 23.34 9.13
N VAL A 249 -0.97 23.00 7.84
CA VAL A 249 -1.11 23.97 6.73
C VAL A 249 -2.50 24.62 6.71
N LYS A 250 -3.57 23.90 7.06
CA LYS A 250 -4.93 24.46 7.10
C LYS A 250 -5.13 25.54 8.16
N LEU A 251 -4.27 25.61 9.17
CA LEU A 251 -4.28 26.69 10.15
C LEU A 251 -3.55 27.93 9.64
N ASN A 252 -2.67 27.79 8.63
CA ASN A 252 -1.67 28.78 8.29
C ASN A 252 -1.62 29.11 6.79
N ASP A 253 -2.72 29.69 6.28
CA ASP A 253 -2.89 30.27 4.94
C ASP A 253 -1.79 29.89 3.93
N CYS A 254 -2.04 28.85 3.11
CA CYS A 254 -1.39 28.32 1.89
C CYS A 254 0.09 28.63 1.52
N PHE A 255 0.67 29.80 1.83
CA PHE A 255 2.01 30.25 1.47
C PHE A 255 3.14 29.42 2.13
N ILE A 256 2.84 28.72 3.23
CA ILE A 256 3.83 27.98 4.01
C ILE A 256 4.15 26.58 3.48
N ASN A 257 3.23 25.91 2.77
CA ASN A 257 3.44 24.53 2.33
C ASN A 257 4.71 24.39 1.46
N GLN A 258 4.92 25.32 0.52
CA GLN A 258 6.13 25.29 -0.30
C GLN A 258 7.39 25.63 0.49
N ASN A 259 7.34 26.56 1.45
CA ASN A 259 8.53 26.97 2.21
C ASN A 259 8.94 25.93 3.25
N PHE A 260 7.98 25.37 4.01
CA PHE A 260 8.25 24.26 4.93
C PHE A 260 8.85 23.08 4.21
N MET A 261 8.23 22.65 3.10
CA MET A 261 8.69 21.46 2.38
C MET A 261 10.00 21.71 1.63
N LYS A 262 10.23 22.92 1.09
CA LYS A 262 11.54 23.31 0.52
C LYS A 262 12.63 23.30 1.60
N ASN A 263 12.33 23.78 2.81
CA ASN A 263 13.28 23.83 3.92
C ASN A 263 13.58 22.44 4.51
N ILE A 264 12.55 21.61 4.72
CA ILE A 264 12.74 20.18 5.06
C ILE A 264 13.66 19.54 4.04
N THR A 265 13.35 19.73 2.77
CA THR A 265 14.11 19.14 1.67
C THR A 265 15.57 19.62 1.65
N TYR A 266 15.79 20.93 1.86
CA TYR A 266 17.13 21.51 1.96
C TYR A 266 17.92 20.91 3.13
N ILE A 267 17.29 20.79 4.30
CA ILE A 267 17.92 20.25 5.51
C ILE A 267 18.19 18.78 5.35
N MET A 268 17.29 18.02 4.71
CA MET A 268 17.51 16.60 4.45
C MET A 268 18.77 16.34 3.61
N ILE A 269 19.05 17.22 2.64
CA ILE A 269 20.20 17.08 1.74
C ILE A 269 21.48 17.61 2.38
N ASN A 270 21.41 18.80 2.98
CA ASN A 270 22.61 19.58 3.29
C ASN A 270 22.97 19.55 4.79
N ARG A 271 21.99 19.33 5.67
CA ARG A 271 22.15 19.45 7.12
C ARG A 271 21.27 18.44 7.90
N PRO A 272 21.33 17.13 7.60
CA PRO A 272 20.41 16.15 8.18
C PRO A 272 20.43 16.12 9.71
N GLN A 273 21.57 16.45 10.34
CA GLN A 273 21.72 16.58 11.79
C GLN A 273 20.88 17.71 12.42
N GLU A 274 20.48 18.71 11.64
CA GLU A 274 19.66 19.84 12.10
C GLU A 274 18.15 19.55 12.02
N MET A 275 17.73 18.39 11.50
CA MET A 275 16.31 18.06 11.23
C MET A 275 15.43 18.21 12.48
N THR A 276 15.85 17.63 13.60
CA THR A 276 15.10 17.68 14.86
C THR A 276 14.92 19.12 15.34
N HIS A 277 16.00 19.91 15.33
CA HIS A 277 15.95 21.31 15.75
C HIS A 277 15.07 22.13 14.82
N PHE A 278 15.22 21.94 13.51
CA PHE A 278 14.41 22.64 12.51
C PHE A 278 12.93 22.32 12.65
N VAL A 279 12.51 21.07 12.79
CA VAL A 279 11.08 20.74 12.90
C VAL A 279 10.50 21.32 14.18
N LYS A 280 11.21 21.20 15.32
CA LYS A 280 10.75 21.77 16.59
C LYS A 280 10.61 23.28 16.50
N ASN A 281 11.66 23.98 16.04
CA ASN A 281 11.58 25.43 15.88
C ASN A 281 10.57 25.82 14.82
N TYR A 282 10.46 25.11 13.71
CA TYR A 282 9.46 25.45 12.69
C TYR A 282 8.05 25.34 13.26
N ILE A 283 7.72 24.29 14.01
CA ILE A 283 6.39 24.13 14.63
C ILE A 283 6.20 25.06 15.83
N LEU A 284 7.27 25.57 16.46
CA LEU A 284 7.16 26.53 17.55
C LEU A 284 7.10 27.97 16.99
N ASP A 285 8.08 28.38 16.19
CA ASP A 285 8.19 29.70 15.54
C ASP A 285 7.02 29.99 14.59
N THR A 286 6.50 29.00 13.85
CA THR A 286 5.31 29.17 13.00
C THR A 286 4.04 29.42 13.82
N PHE A 287 4.05 29.03 15.10
CA PHE A 287 2.91 29.14 16.00
C PHE A 287 3.05 30.26 17.02
N ASP A 288 4.24 30.83 17.21
CA ASP A 288 4.46 32.05 18.00
C ASP A 288 3.72 33.27 17.42
N GLU A 289 3.38 33.25 16.12
CA GLU A 289 2.54 34.27 15.46
C GLU A 289 1.03 34.08 15.73
N TYR A 290 0.63 32.97 16.37
CA TYR A 290 -0.76 32.63 16.67
C TYR A 290 -1.10 32.86 18.14
N SER A 291 -2.38 33.12 18.42
CA SER A 291 -2.82 33.20 19.80
C SER A 291 -2.80 31.83 20.48
N ASP A 292 -2.52 31.78 21.79
CA ASP A 292 -2.65 30.58 22.63
C ASP A 292 -4.00 29.87 22.46
N TYR A 293 -5.04 30.64 22.10
CA TYR A 293 -6.38 30.14 21.85
C TYR A 293 -6.45 29.30 20.56
N ASP A 294 -5.84 29.75 19.47
CA ASP A 294 -5.82 29.04 18.19
C ASP A 294 -5.02 27.73 18.28
N ILE A 295 -3.89 27.77 18.99
CA ILE A 295 -3.07 26.60 19.31
C ILE A 295 -3.90 25.57 20.09
N LYS A 296 -4.57 26.00 21.18
CA LYS A 296 -5.42 25.11 21.99
C LYS A 296 -6.58 24.52 21.21
N ILE A 297 -7.22 25.27 20.32
CA ILE A 297 -8.27 24.74 19.43
C ILE A 297 -7.71 23.61 18.57
N PHE A 298 -6.53 23.81 18.00
CA PHE A 298 -5.91 22.79 17.16
C PHE A 298 -5.51 21.55 17.95
N GLU A 299 -4.85 21.71 19.09
CA GLU A 299 -4.47 20.60 19.96
C GLU A 299 -5.70 19.79 20.40
N ASN A 300 -6.79 20.47 20.76
CA ASN A 300 -8.06 19.82 21.09
C ASN A 300 -8.65 19.05 19.91
N LYS A 301 -8.57 19.61 18.69
CA LYS A 301 -9.06 18.95 17.47
C LYS A 301 -8.23 17.72 17.11
N MET A 302 -6.92 17.79 17.30
CA MET A 302 -5.98 16.69 17.02
C MET A 302 -5.92 15.66 18.15
N GLY A 303 -6.33 16.04 19.37
CA GLY A 303 -6.18 15.25 20.58
C GLY A 303 -4.72 15.06 21.01
N MET A 304 -3.84 15.96 20.58
CA MET A 304 -2.38 15.90 20.75
C MET A 304 -1.82 17.31 20.92
N SER A 305 -0.79 17.44 21.74
CA SER A 305 -0.02 18.67 21.89
C SER A 305 0.89 18.93 20.67
N MET A 306 1.33 20.18 20.50
CA MET A 306 2.28 20.54 19.44
C MET A 306 3.61 19.81 19.55
N GLU A 307 4.06 19.51 20.78
CA GLU A 307 5.27 18.71 21.03
C GLU A 307 5.09 17.27 20.50
N GLU A 308 3.96 16.63 20.81
CA GLU A 308 3.65 15.28 20.33
C GLU A 308 3.53 15.23 18.80
N ILE A 309 2.98 16.27 18.17
CA ILE A 309 2.90 16.38 16.70
C ILE A 309 4.31 16.52 16.10
N SER A 310 5.14 17.37 16.71
CA SER A 310 6.54 17.58 16.29
C SER A 310 7.34 16.29 16.35
N ASP A 311 7.23 15.54 17.45
CA ASP A 311 7.96 14.29 17.64
C ASP A 311 7.57 13.24 16.59
N LEU A 312 6.29 13.16 16.21
CA LEU A 312 5.83 12.25 15.14
C LEU A 312 6.34 12.63 13.75
N ILE A 313 6.39 13.94 13.44
CA ILE A 313 6.98 14.45 12.19
C ILE A 313 8.48 14.15 12.14
N ILE A 314 9.19 14.36 13.25
CA ILE A 314 10.63 14.09 13.38
C ILE A 314 10.92 12.60 13.21
N ASP A 315 10.15 11.72 13.85
CA ASP A 315 10.30 10.26 13.70
C ASP A 315 10.17 9.84 12.22
N TYR A 316 9.13 10.33 11.54
CA TYR A 316 8.93 10.02 10.12
C TYR A 316 10.07 10.52 9.23
N LEU A 317 10.45 11.79 9.37
CA LEU A 317 11.52 12.40 8.58
C LEU A 317 12.89 11.76 8.87
N SER A 318 13.14 11.34 10.12
CA SER A 318 14.36 10.63 10.51
C SER A 318 14.42 9.23 9.92
N ALA A 319 13.30 8.50 9.91
CA ALA A 319 13.19 7.20 9.24
C ALA A 319 13.41 7.34 7.73
N LEU A 320 12.84 8.38 7.13
CA LEU A 320 13.02 8.71 5.72
C LEU A 320 14.50 9.02 5.42
N LEU A 321 15.15 9.88 6.21
CA LEU A 321 16.57 10.23 6.11
C LEU A 321 17.51 9.03 6.23
N TYR A 322 17.24 8.15 7.19
CA TYR A 322 17.96 6.89 7.32
C TYR A 322 17.85 6.07 6.02
N SER A 323 16.65 5.95 5.47
CA SER A 323 16.48 5.22 4.22
C SER A 323 17.12 5.90 3.00
N PHE A 324 17.14 7.24 2.94
CA PHE A 324 17.87 7.99 1.91
C PHE A 324 19.37 7.73 1.93
N SER A 325 19.97 7.65 3.12
CA SER A 325 21.41 7.45 3.31
C SER A 325 21.84 6.00 3.07
N TYR A 326 21.01 5.01 3.43
CA TYR A 326 21.36 3.59 3.36
C TYR A 326 20.85 2.85 2.11
N ASN A 327 19.75 3.27 1.47
CA ASN A 327 19.16 2.55 0.32
C ASN A 327 19.46 3.21 -1.05
N GLY A 328 20.32 4.24 -1.08
CA GLY A 328 20.63 5.01 -2.29
C GLY A 328 19.46 5.90 -2.77
N LYS A 329 19.64 6.57 -3.93
CA LYS A 329 18.76 7.61 -4.52
C LYS A 329 17.36 7.12 -4.96
N GLN A 330 16.65 6.36 -4.14
CA GLN A 330 15.30 5.86 -4.46
C GLN A 330 14.21 6.90 -4.29
N ILE A 331 14.46 7.99 -3.56
CA ILE A 331 13.57 9.13 -3.40
C ILE A 331 14.39 10.38 -3.71
N THR A 332 13.75 11.40 -4.26
CA THR A 332 14.32 12.72 -4.50
C THR A 332 13.61 13.78 -3.64
N PRO A 333 14.28 14.90 -3.35
CA PRO A 333 13.68 16.16 -2.94
C PRO A 333 12.30 16.46 -3.57
N GLN A 334 12.21 16.33 -4.90
CA GLN A 334 10.99 16.60 -5.64
C GLN A 334 9.89 15.57 -5.34
N ASP A 335 10.24 14.30 -5.09
CA ASP A 335 9.26 13.28 -4.74
C ASP A 335 8.52 13.64 -3.44
N ILE A 336 9.22 14.28 -2.48
CA ILE A 336 8.67 14.76 -1.20
C ILE A 336 7.76 15.99 -1.42
N LEU A 337 8.18 16.93 -2.26
CA LEU A 337 7.36 18.10 -2.62
C LEU A 337 6.06 17.67 -3.33
N ASP A 338 6.16 16.69 -4.22
CA ASP A 338 5.02 16.11 -4.97
C ASP A 338 3.97 15.47 -4.04
N LEU A 339 4.27 15.20 -2.76
CA LEU A 339 3.27 14.75 -1.78
C LEU A 339 2.25 15.83 -1.43
N PHE A 340 2.58 17.10 -1.67
CA PHE A 340 1.81 18.25 -1.20
C PHE A 340 1.42 19.22 -2.33
N CYS A 341 1.91 18.99 -3.55
CA CYS A 341 1.45 19.67 -4.74
C CYS A 341 0.13 19.05 -5.23
N HIS A 342 -0.97 19.79 -5.10
CA HIS A 342 -2.26 19.43 -5.69
C HIS A 342 -2.35 19.85 -7.14
#